data_AF-A0A536X9Y8-F1
#
_entry.id   AF-A0A536X9Y8-F1
#
_cell.length_a   1.000
_cell.length_b   1.000
_cell.length_c   1.000
_cell.angle_alpha   90.00
_cell.angle_beta   90.00
_cell.angle_gamma   90.00
#
_symmetry.space_group_name_H-M   'P 1'
#
loop_
_entity.id
_entity.type
_entity.pdbx_description
1 polymer ?
#
loop_
_entity_poly.entity_id
_entity_poly.type
_entity_poly.pdbx_seq_one_letter_code
_entity_poly.pdbx_strand_id
1 'polypeptide(L)'
;MGGSREKKNTASGSAEPYRSFGAFYPFYLSQHADRSCRRLHFLGTTLGLATIIAALATMAAWVGHFFFEKNKPATFTYPVYSFLGDWAMWRDMLTGRIKF
;
A
#
# COMPACT_ATOMS: atom_id res chain seq x y z
N MET A 1 32.02 25.62 45.42
CA MET A 1 30.87 25.92 44.53
C MET A 1 30.73 24.79 43.53
N GLY A 2 29.67 23.99 43.67
CA GLY A 2 29.44 22.78 42.87
C GLY A 2 28.87 23.11 41.50
N GLY A 3 29.63 22.77 40.45
CA GLY A 3 29.15 22.78 39.08
C GLY A 3 28.24 21.57 38.85
N SER A 4 26.94 21.83 38.77
CA SER A 4 25.90 20.87 38.41
C SER A 4 26.23 20.25 37.05
N ARG A 5 26.63 18.96 37.05
CA ARG A 5 26.73 18.18 35.81
C ARG A 5 25.33 17.88 35.33
N GLU A 6 24.96 18.54 34.25
CA GLU A 6 23.76 18.27 33.45
C GLU A 6 23.78 16.80 33.00
N LYS A 7 22.90 16.00 33.62
CA LYS A 7 22.70 14.60 33.24
C LYS A 7 22.01 14.58 31.88
N LYS A 8 22.79 14.36 30.81
CA LYS A 8 22.23 13.93 29.52
C LYS A 8 21.53 12.59 29.76
N ASN A 9 20.20 12.58 29.70
CA ASN A 9 19.40 11.37 29.68
C ASN A 9 19.69 10.62 28.37
N THR A 10 20.71 9.77 28.40
CA THR A 10 20.92 8.74 27.40
C THR A 10 19.81 7.71 27.58
N ALA A 11 18.81 7.74 26.71
CA ALA A 11 17.91 6.61 26.54
C ALA A 11 18.76 5.38 26.20
N SER A 12 18.75 4.40 27.09
CA SER A 12 19.47 3.14 26.97
C SER A 12 19.02 2.41 25.70
N GLY A 13 19.87 2.40 24.66
CA GLY A 13 19.77 1.44 23.57
C GLY A 13 20.33 0.12 24.05
N SER A 14 19.50 -0.74 24.64
CA SER A 14 19.91 -2.10 24.98
C SER A 14 20.07 -2.92 23.70
N ALA A 15 21.20 -3.64 23.60
CA ALA A 15 21.50 -4.58 22.51
C ALA A 15 20.58 -5.82 22.45
N GLU A 16 19.58 -5.90 23.33
CA GLU A 16 18.63 -7.01 23.41
C GLU A 16 17.40 -6.76 22.50
N PRO A 17 16.96 -7.74 21.69
CA PRO A 17 15.77 -7.62 20.86
C PRO A 17 14.47 -7.39 21.66
N TYR A 18 13.56 -6.58 21.13
CA TYR A 18 12.23 -6.37 21.72
C TYR A 18 11.39 -7.66 21.66
N ARG A 19 10.79 -8.05 22.80
CA ARG A 19 9.97 -9.28 22.91
C ARG A 19 8.48 -9.07 22.64
N SER A 20 8.04 -7.83 22.43
CA SER A 20 6.65 -7.52 22.08
C SER A 20 6.56 -6.22 21.30
N PHE A 21 5.49 -6.06 20.53
CA PHE A 21 5.22 -4.82 19.81
C PHE A 21 5.03 -3.64 20.77
N GLY A 22 4.36 -3.86 21.91
CA GLY A 22 4.18 -2.81 22.93
C GLY A 22 5.50 -2.28 23.51
N ALA A 23 6.50 -3.14 23.66
CA ALA A 23 7.85 -2.72 24.09
C ALA A 23 8.63 -2.01 22.97
N PHE A 24 8.41 -2.39 21.71
CA PHE A 24 9.06 -1.81 20.54
C PHE A 24 8.47 -0.45 20.12
N TYR A 25 7.15 -0.28 20.23
CA TYR A 25 6.44 0.86 19.63
C TYR A 25 6.90 2.23 20.14
N PRO A 26 7.18 2.43 21.46
CA PRO A 26 7.75 3.69 21.94
C PRO A 26 9.11 4.02 21.31
N PHE A 27 9.98 3.02 21.12
CA PHE A 27 11.25 3.19 20.42
C PHE A 27 11.04 3.52 18.95
N TYR A 28 10.12 2.82 18.27
CA TYR A 28 9.77 3.14 16.89
C TYR A 28 9.29 4.59 16.75
N LEU A 29 8.42 5.07 17.64
CA LEU A 29 7.98 6.46 17.66
C LEU A 29 9.12 7.44 17.93
N SER A 30 10.10 7.06 18.77
CA SER A 30 11.27 7.90 19.02
C SER A 30 12.16 8.03 17.78
N GLN A 31 12.22 7.01 16.91
CA GLN A 31 12.88 7.09 15.61
C GLN A 31 12.13 7.98 14.61
N HIS A 32 10.84 8.25 14.86
CA HIS A 32 9.98 9.07 14.02
C HIS A 32 9.48 10.31 14.80
N ALA A 33 10.38 10.97 15.54
CA ALA A 33 10.03 12.11 16.38
C ALA A 33 9.64 13.36 15.57
N ASP A 34 10.16 13.51 14.35
CA ASP A 34 9.82 14.61 13.45
C ASP A 34 8.40 14.46 12.85
N ARG A 35 7.67 15.58 12.76
CA ARG A 35 6.29 15.60 12.26
C ARG A 35 6.21 15.33 10.76
N SER A 36 7.16 15.85 9.99
CA SER A 36 7.18 15.64 8.54
C SER A 36 7.52 14.18 8.23
N CYS A 37 8.47 13.58 8.94
CA CYS A 37 8.79 12.16 8.89
C CYS A 37 7.53 11.28 9.09
N ARG A 38 6.78 11.48 10.18
CA ARG A 38 5.53 10.72 10.41
C ARG A 38 4.50 10.91 9.30
N ARG A 39 4.35 12.13 8.77
CA ARG A 39 3.43 12.41 7.66
C ARG A 39 3.83 11.69 6.38
N LEU A 40 5.13 11.66 6.04
CA LEU A 40 5.64 10.94 4.89
C LEU A 40 5.42 9.43 5.03
N HIS A 41 5.67 8.87 6.22
CA HIS A 41 5.37 7.46 6.48
C HIS A 41 3.87 7.16 6.35
N PHE A 42 3.01 8.00 6.93
CA PHE A 42 1.57 7.84 6.80
C PHE A 42 1.12 7.88 5.33
N LEU A 43 1.60 8.87 4.56
CA LEU A 43 1.29 8.96 3.13
C LEU A 43 1.80 7.73 2.37
N GLY A 44 3.04 7.31 2.61
CA GLY A 44 3.63 6.14 1.98
C GLY A 44 2.87 4.85 2.29
N THR A 45 2.51 4.61 3.54
CA THR A 45 1.70 3.45 3.95
C THR A 45 0.31 3.50 3.31
N THR A 46 -0.32 4.67 3.24
CA THR A 46 -1.63 4.84 2.61
C THR A 46 -1.57 4.51 1.11
N LEU A 47 -0.58 5.02 0.40
CA LEU A 47 -0.38 4.72 -1.02
C LEU A 47 -0.06 3.24 -1.25
N GLY A 48 0.73 2.63 -0.36
CA GLY A 48 1.02 1.20 -0.40
C GLY A 48 -0.24 0.34 -0.26
N LEU A 49 -1.09 0.65 0.71
CA LEU A 49 -2.38 -0.03 0.88
C LEU A 49 -3.31 0.18 -0.33
N ALA A 50 -3.40 1.41 -0.84
CA ALA A 50 -4.18 1.71 -2.04
C ALA A 50 -3.70 0.89 -3.25
N THR A 51 -2.39 0.73 -3.41
CA THR A 51 -1.78 -0.08 -4.47
C THR A 51 -2.15 -1.56 -4.34
N ILE A 52 -2.09 -2.11 -3.12
CA ILE A 52 -2.51 -3.50 -2.86
C ILE A 52 -3.98 -3.70 -3.21
N ILE A 53 -4.85 -2.79 -2.78
CA ILE A 53 -6.29 -2.86 -3.08
C ILE A 53 -6.53 -2.79 -4.59
N ALA A 54 -5.88 -1.87 -5.29
CA ALA A 54 -6.00 -1.74 -6.74
C ALA A 54 -5.51 -3.01 -7.46
N ALA A 55 -4.39 -3.59 -7.02
CA ALA A 55 -3.87 -4.84 -7.58
C ALA A 55 -4.85 -6.00 -7.40
N LEU A 56 -5.46 -6.14 -6.21
CA LEU A 56 -6.48 -7.16 -5.97
C LEU A 56 -7.75 -6.93 -6.81
N ALA A 57 -8.18 -5.68 -6.97
CA ALA A 57 -9.34 -5.35 -7.78
C ALA A 57 -9.13 -5.69 -9.27
N THR A 58 -7.94 -5.43 -9.83
CA THR A 58 -7.63 -5.79 -11.23
C THR A 58 -7.52 -7.31 -11.44
N MET A 59 -7.27 -8.09 -10.37
CA MET A 59 -7.34 -9.55 -10.45
C MET A 59 -8.76 -10.08 -10.69
N ALA A 60 -9.81 -9.30 -10.44
CA ALA A 60 -11.20 -9.73 -10.66
C ALA A 60 -11.51 -10.05 -12.13
N ALA A 61 -10.89 -9.34 -13.09
CA ALA A 61 -11.06 -9.61 -14.52
C ALA A 61 -10.59 -11.03 -14.90
N TRP A 62 -9.54 -11.51 -14.24
CA TRP A 62 -9.01 -12.86 -14.45
C TRP A 62 -9.97 -13.94 -13.93
N VAL A 63 -10.78 -13.62 -12.92
CA VAL A 63 -11.85 -14.53 -12.48
C VAL A 63 -12.85 -14.73 -13.62
N GLY A 64 -13.22 -13.65 -14.32
CA GLY A 64 -13.98 -13.68 -15.57
C GLY A 64 -13.38 -14.64 -16.60
N HIS A 65 -12.14 -14.38 -17.00
CA HIS A 65 -11.46 -15.15 -18.04
C HIS A 65 -11.23 -16.62 -17.68
N PHE A 66 -10.87 -16.95 -16.44
CA PHE A 66 -10.51 -18.33 -16.08
C PHE A 66 -11.66 -19.17 -15.54
N PHE A 67 -12.67 -18.58 -14.88
CA PHE A 67 -13.79 -19.34 -14.32
C PHE A 67 -15.04 -19.29 -15.20
N PHE A 68 -15.33 -18.16 -15.83
CA PHE A 68 -16.55 -17.99 -16.65
C PHE A 68 -16.28 -18.29 -18.12
N GLU A 69 -15.31 -17.61 -18.75
CA GLU A 69 -15.08 -17.75 -20.19
C GLU A 69 -14.10 -18.86 -20.56
N LYS A 70 -13.21 -19.24 -19.63
CA LYS A 70 -12.16 -20.28 -19.79
C LYS A 70 -11.31 -20.07 -21.05
N ASN A 71 -10.99 -18.83 -21.38
CA ASN A 71 -10.22 -18.46 -22.57
C ASN A 71 -8.87 -17.82 -22.21
N LYS A 72 -8.02 -17.64 -23.22
CA LYS A 72 -6.79 -16.84 -23.09
C LYS A 72 -7.15 -15.37 -23.36
N PRO A 73 -6.85 -14.44 -22.44
CA PRO A 73 -7.10 -13.02 -22.64
C PRO A 73 -6.45 -12.47 -23.90
N ALA A 74 -7.19 -11.65 -24.64
CA ALA A 74 -6.69 -10.96 -25.85
C ALA A 74 -5.50 -10.03 -25.55
N THR A 75 -5.34 -9.59 -24.30
CA THR A 75 -4.24 -8.75 -23.81
C THR A 75 -2.86 -9.35 -24.10
N PHE A 76 -2.73 -10.68 -24.15
CA PHE A 76 -1.47 -11.33 -24.49
C PHE A 76 -1.05 -11.16 -25.95
N THR A 77 -1.99 -10.87 -26.85
CA THR A 77 -1.73 -10.67 -28.28
C THR A 77 -1.78 -9.19 -28.65
N TYR A 78 -2.72 -8.45 -28.08
CA TYR A 78 -2.97 -7.04 -28.42
C TYR A 78 -3.08 -6.19 -27.14
N PRO A 79 -1.96 -5.89 -26.45
CA PRO A 79 -1.99 -5.26 -25.12
C PRO A 79 -2.62 -3.87 -25.13
N VAL A 80 -2.27 -3.01 -26.11
CA VAL A 80 -2.80 -1.65 -26.20
C VAL A 80 -4.28 -1.65 -26.60
N TYR A 81 -4.66 -2.45 -27.59
CA TYR A 81 -6.07 -2.53 -28.01
C TYR A 81 -6.96 -3.15 -26.94
N SER A 82 -6.46 -4.12 -26.18
CA SER A 82 -7.23 -4.72 -25.08
C SER A 82 -7.48 -3.68 -23.98
N PHE A 83 -6.49 -2.87 -23.63
CA PHE A 83 -6.67 -1.75 -22.69
C PHE A 83 -7.71 -0.72 -23.19
N LEU A 84 -7.64 -0.32 -24.46
CA LEU A 84 -8.64 0.57 -25.06
C LEU A 84 -10.03 -0.08 -25.11
N GLY A 85 -10.08 -1.40 -25.33
CA GLY A 85 -11.29 -2.21 -25.29
C GLY A 85 -11.94 -2.22 -23.92
N ASP A 86 -11.17 -2.42 -22.85
CA ASP A 86 -11.66 -2.35 -21.47
C ASP A 86 -12.29 -0.98 -21.16
N TRP A 87 -11.65 0.11 -21.60
CA TRP A 87 -12.18 1.47 -21.43
C TRP A 87 -13.47 1.71 -22.23
N ALA A 88 -13.50 1.26 -23.49
CA ALA A 88 -14.68 1.38 -24.34
C ALA A 88 -15.86 0.57 -23.79
N MET A 89 -15.60 -0.67 -23.36
CA MET A 89 -16.59 -1.54 -22.73
C MET A 89 -17.12 -0.92 -21.43
N TRP A 90 -16.24 -0.43 -20.56
CA TRP A 90 -16.63 0.25 -19.32
C TRP A 90 -17.55 1.46 -19.58
N ARG A 91 -17.20 2.33 -20.55
CA ARG A 91 -18.05 3.46 -20.97
C ARG A 91 -19.39 2.99 -21.50
N ASP A 92 -19.39 1.95 -22.33
CA ASP A 92 -20.61 1.45 -22.97
C ASP A 92 -21.54 0.78 -21.94
N MET A 93 -21.01 0.16 -20.89
CA MET A 93 -21.79 -0.30 -19.74
C MET A 93 -22.39 0.86 -18.93
N LEU A 94 -21.59 1.90 -18.63
CA LEU A 94 -22.07 3.09 -17.89
C LEU A 94 -23.16 3.87 -18.65
N THR A 95 -23.08 3.90 -19.97
CA THR A 95 -24.06 4.59 -20.82
C THR A 95 -25.25 3.71 -21.21
N GLY A 96 -25.29 2.45 -20.74
CA GLY A 96 -26.38 1.51 -21.00
C GLY A 96 -26.42 0.94 -22.42
N ARG A 97 -25.35 1.11 -23.21
CA ARG A 97 -25.20 0.46 -24.52
C ARG A 97 -24.96 -1.03 -24.38
N ILE A 98 -24.19 -1.42 -23.37
CA ILE A 98 -24.02 -2.80 -22.93
C ILE A 98 -24.78 -2.95 -21.63
N LYS A 99 -25.70 -3.91 -21.56
CA LYS A 99 -26.42 -4.22 -20.32
C LYS A 99 -25.51 -4.98 -19.37
N PHE A 100 -25.67 -4.71 -18.07
CA PHE A 100 -25.14 -5.56 -17.01
C PHE A 100 -25.84 -6.92 -16.99
#